data_AF-A0A8W8J526-F1
#
_entry.id   AF-A0A8W8J526-F1
#
_cell.length_a   1.000
_cell.length_b   1.000
_cell.length_c   1.000
_cell.angle_alpha   90.00
_cell.angle_beta   90.00
_cell.angle_gamma   90.00
#
_symmetry.space_group_name_H-M   'P 1'
#
loop_
_entity.id
_entity.type
_entity.pdbx_description
1 polymer ?
#
loop_
_entity_poly.entity_id
_entity_poly.type
_entity_poly.pdbx_seq_one_letter_code
_entity_poly.pdbx_strand_id
1 'polypeptide(L)'
;SCGMMAGVVVRALCVTVLLGLPVTQGGISSSFTNTVCQRSGSGCVCSTTSTGLVVECSSRSAETLFPLDLPSQAVKITLRNYNVFKIMYEDFKGADLLQELNIINCGVQEIGDWALYRLTKLQKINLHMNRMTEITKDDFYHMINLVDINLSNNSISTIRGDAFYSVHNLKTLNLLGNDLNCNCEAKRLKEWAYLRTGKVTVLDAC
;
A
#
# COMPACT_ATOMS: atom_id res chain seq x y z
N SER A 1 33.93 -0.47 -19.77
CA SER A 1 33.26 -1.55 -19.05
C SER A 1 32.58 -0.98 -17.82
N CYS A 2 31.25 -1.10 -17.72
CA CYS A 2 30.31 -0.65 -16.66
C CYS A 2 30.44 0.81 -16.18
N GLY A 3 29.50 1.74 -16.39
CA GLY A 3 28.06 1.60 -16.64
C GLY A 3 27.26 1.60 -15.33
N MET A 4 27.33 2.67 -14.53
CA MET A 4 26.42 2.92 -13.40
C MET A 4 25.52 4.11 -13.75
N MET A 5 24.31 3.84 -14.23
CA MET A 5 23.20 4.79 -14.18
C MET A 5 22.64 4.75 -12.76
N ALA A 6 23.07 5.68 -11.92
CA ALA A 6 22.43 5.91 -10.63
C ALA A 6 21.07 6.57 -10.88
N GLY A 7 19.99 5.79 -10.73
CA GLY A 7 18.62 6.28 -10.73
C GLY A 7 18.34 7.12 -9.50
N VAL A 8 18.69 8.41 -9.56
CA VAL A 8 18.14 9.43 -8.67
C VAL A 8 16.81 9.87 -9.29
N VAL A 9 15.73 9.17 -9.00
CA VAL A 9 14.39 9.69 -9.28
C VAL A 9 14.14 10.79 -8.25
N VAL A 10 14.43 12.02 -8.63
CA VAL A 10 14.06 13.22 -7.88
C VAL A 10 12.54 13.16 -7.67
N ARG A 11 12.10 12.94 -6.42
CA ARG A 11 10.71 13.20 -6.03
C ARG A 11 10.45 14.68 -6.34
N ALA A 12 9.73 14.95 -7.42
CA ALA A 12 9.44 16.30 -7.85
C ALA A 12 8.66 17.02 -6.73
N LEU A 13 9.34 17.95 -6.06
CA LEU A 13 8.69 18.98 -5.25
C LEU A 13 7.83 19.80 -6.21
N CYS A 14 6.51 19.57 -6.19
CA CYS A 14 5.56 20.37 -6.94
C CYS A 14 5.41 21.73 -6.24
N VAL A 15 6.37 22.63 -6.50
CA VAL A 15 6.23 24.06 -6.26
C VAL A 15 5.78 24.68 -7.57
N THR A 16 4.49 24.97 -7.72
CA THR A 16 4.01 25.88 -8.77
C THR A 16 3.17 27.00 -8.17
N VAL A 17 3.79 28.18 -8.28
CA VAL A 17 3.37 29.57 -8.15
C VAL A 17 1.88 29.84 -8.41
N LEU A 18 1.31 30.65 -7.51
CA LEU A 18 0.02 31.34 -7.58
C LEU A 18 -0.13 32.15 -8.87
N LEU A 19 -1.18 31.88 -9.66
CA LEU A 19 -1.89 32.92 -10.42
C LEU A 19 -3.39 32.62 -10.35
N GLY A 20 -4.13 33.55 -9.74
CA GLY A 20 -5.52 33.38 -9.37
C GLY A 20 -6.50 33.51 -10.53
N LEU A 21 -7.60 32.75 -10.44
CA LEU A 21 -8.91 33.08 -10.99
C LEU A 21 -9.99 32.61 -9.99
N PRO A 22 -11.09 33.37 -9.80
CA PRO A 22 -12.11 33.02 -8.82
C PRO A 22 -13.06 31.96 -9.41
N VAL A 23 -13.26 30.85 -8.69
CA VAL A 23 -14.35 29.91 -8.98
C VAL A 23 -15.47 30.17 -7.99
N THR A 24 -16.64 30.52 -8.53
CA THR A 24 -17.87 30.88 -7.82
C THR A 24 -18.46 29.71 -7.05
N GLN A 25 -19.02 30.03 -5.88
CA GLN A 25 -19.48 29.13 -4.83
C GLN A 25 -20.62 28.19 -5.24
N GLY A 26 -20.47 26.93 -4.83
CA GLY A 26 -21.52 25.92 -4.71
C GLY A 26 -21.11 24.88 -3.67
N GLY A 27 -21.27 25.23 -2.39
CA GLY A 27 -21.27 24.35 -1.22
C GLY A 27 -20.28 23.18 -1.16
N ILE A 28 -19.02 23.44 -0.79
CA ILE A 28 -18.14 22.40 -0.23
C ILE A 28 -17.32 23.01 0.93
N SER A 29 -17.41 22.37 2.10
CA SER A 29 -16.76 22.73 3.38
C SER A 29 -15.25 23.02 3.24
N SER A 30 -14.70 23.90 4.05
CA SER A 30 -13.36 24.51 3.93
C SER A 30 -12.17 23.60 4.32
N SER A 31 -11.97 22.43 3.69
CA SER A 31 -10.76 21.59 3.93
C SER A 31 -10.10 20.94 2.71
N PHE A 32 -10.44 21.34 1.49
CA PHE A 32 -10.08 20.59 0.28
C PHE A 32 -8.83 21.06 -0.50
N THR A 33 -8.08 22.04 -0.02
CA THR A 33 -7.05 22.67 -0.87
C THR A 33 -5.91 21.70 -1.21
N ASN A 34 -5.77 21.35 -2.51
CA ASN A 34 -4.66 20.63 -3.17
C ASN A 34 -4.57 19.10 -3.06
N THR A 35 -5.68 18.35 -2.93
CA THR A 35 -5.63 16.87 -3.04
C THR A 35 -5.78 16.37 -4.47
N VAL A 36 -5.41 15.11 -4.73
CA VAL A 36 -5.61 14.41 -6.01
C VAL A 36 -7.05 14.44 -6.52
N CYS A 37 -8.02 14.61 -5.62
CA CYS A 37 -9.46 14.68 -5.90
C CYS A 37 -9.90 16.01 -6.55
N GLN A 38 -9.08 17.06 -6.45
CA GLN A 38 -9.37 18.36 -7.05
C GLN A 38 -8.50 18.65 -8.29
N ARG A 39 -7.51 17.81 -8.58
CA ARG A 39 -6.58 17.98 -9.71
C ARG A 39 -7.13 17.33 -10.96
N SER A 40 -7.52 18.14 -11.95
CA SER A 40 -7.89 17.64 -13.28
C SER A 40 -6.73 16.85 -13.90
N GLY A 41 -7.01 15.64 -14.37
CA GLY A 41 -6.00 14.78 -15.00
C GLY A 41 -5.08 14.02 -14.05
N SER A 42 -5.38 13.99 -12.73
CA SER A 42 -4.62 13.21 -11.74
C SER A 42 -4.65 11.69 -11.95
N GLY A 43 -5.57 11.20 -12.79
CA GLY A 43 -5.86 9.77 -12.93
C GLY A 43 -6.63 9.19 -11.75
N CYS A 44 -7.10 10.04 -10.82
CA CYS A 44 -7.84 9.65 -9.63
C CYS A 44 -9.32 10.05 -9.72
N VAL A 45 -10.18 9.14 -9.27
CA VAL A 45 -11.61 9.35 -9.03
C VAL A 45 -11.85 9.24 -7.54
N CYS A 46 -12.49 10.26 -6.97
CA CYS A 46 -12.83 10.29 -5.55
C CYS A 46 -14.34 10.30 -5.38
N SER A 47 -14.86 9.39 -4.58
CA SER A 47 -16.30 9.23 -4.34
C SER A 47 -16.59 9.06 -2.85
N THR A 48 -17.62 9.74 -2.38
CA THR A 48 -18.11 9.58 -1.01
C THR A 48 -19.11 8.45 -0.97
N THR A 49 -18.90 7.51 -0.05
CA THR A 49 -19.79 6.38 0.21
C THR A 49 -20.36 6.44 1.63
N SER A 50 -21.25 5.51 1.99
CA SER A 50 -21.75 5.39 3.37
C SER A 50 -20.67 5.04 4.39
N THR A 51 -19.53 4.49 3.96
CA THR A 51 -18.42 4.11 4.83
C THR A 51 -17.29 5.14 4.88
N GLY A 52 -17.31 6.14 3.99
CA GLY A 52 -16.33 7.23 3.93
C GLY A 52 -15.86 7.55 2.51
N LEU A 53 -14.79 8.33 2.42
CA LEU A 53 -14.19 8.73 1.15
C LEU A 53 -13.36 7.58 0.55
N VAL A 54 -13.70 7.21 -0.69
CA VAL A 54 -12.98 6.22 -1.49
C VAL A 54 -12.20 6.95 -2.59
N VAL A 55 -10.92 6.60 -2.73
CA VAL A 55 -10.02 7.16 -3.75
C VAL A 55 -9.54 6.03 -4.64
N GLU A 56 -9.83 6.13 -5.94
CA GLU A 56 -9.39 5.17 -6.94
C GLU A 56 -8.53 5.87 -7.99
N CYS A 57 -7.26 5.51 -8.06
CA CYS A 57 -6.29 6.06 -8.97
C CYS A 57 -5.78 4.98 -9.93
N SER A 58 -5.68 5.33 -11.20
CA SER A 58 -5.11 4.46 -12.23
C SER A 58 -4.29 5.28 -13.20
N SER A 59 -3.05 4.85 -13.44
CA SER A 59 -2.26 5.40 -14.54
C SER A 59 -2.35 4.55 -15.80
N ARG A 60 -2.19 5.20 -16.95
CA ARG A 60 -1.99 4.56 -18.26
C ARG A 60 -0.52 4.40 -18.63
N SER A 61 0.39 4.98 -17.85
CA SER A 61 1.84 4.89 -18.08
C SER A 61 2.53 4.35 -16.83
N ALA A 62 3.26 3.25 -16.99
CA ALA A 62 4.10 2.67 -15.95
C ALA A 62 5.28 3.58 -15.54
N GLU A 63 5.49 4.72 -16.20
CA GLU A 63 6.45 5.74 -15.78
C GLU A 63 5.82 6.78 -14.83
N THR A 64 4.49 6.74 -14.65
CA THR A 64 3.79 7.71 -13.82
C THR A 64 4.14 7.47 -12.35
N LEU A 65 4.69 8.52 -11.74
CA LEU A 65 5.02 8.53 -10.33
C LEU A 65 3.77 8.44 -9.45
N PHE A 66 3.95 7.96 -8.23
CA PHE A 66 2.91 7.91 -7.20
C PHE A 66 2.20 9.28 -7.07
N PRO A 67 0.86 9.31 -6.97
CA PRO A 67 0.12 10.55 -6.87
C PRO A 67 0.39 11.21 -5.50
N LEU A 68 1.05 12.37 -5.49
CA LEU A 68 1.28 13.16 -4.29
C LEU A 68 -0.04 13.83 -3.85
N ASP A 69 -0.25 13.92 -2.53
CA ASP A 69 -1.39 14.59 -1.86
C ASP A 69 -2.70 13.78 -1.83
N LEU A 70 -2.63 12.58 -1.24
CA LEU A 70 -3.81 11.78 -0.90
C LEU A 70 -4.64 12.46 0.21
N PRO A 71 -5.98 12.41 0.16
CA PRO A 71 -6.83 13.01 1.17
C PRO A 71 -6.75 12.24 2.50
N SER A 72 -6.52 12.96 3.60
CA SER A 72 -6.35 12.39 4.96
C SER A 72 -7.59 11.66 5.48
N GLN A 73 -8.77 12.03 4.99
CA GLN A 73 -10.05 11.44 5.35
C GLN A 73 -10.43 10.19 4.52
N ALA A 74 -9.55 9.73 3.61
CA ALA A 74 -9.79 8.51 2.86
C ALA A 74 -9.89 7.31 3.80
N VAL A 75 -10.94 6.50 3.61
CA VAL A 75 -11.10 5.20 4.28
C VAL A 75 -10.61 4.06 3.40
N LYS A 76 -10.60 4.28 2.07
CA LYS A 76 -10.09 3.32 1.10
C LYS A 76 -9.33 4.04 0.00
N ILE A 77 -8.13 3.54 -0.28
CA ILE A 77 -7.27 4.03 -1.37
C ILE A 77 -6.92 2.84 -2.25
N THR A 78 -7.11 3.02 -3.55
CA THR A 78 -6.73 2.03 -4.57
C THR A 78 -5.86 2.69 -5.63
N LEU A 79 -4.66 2.14 -5.83
CA LEU A 79 -3.68 2.58 -6.81
C LEU A 79 -3.42 1.44 -7.80
N ARG A 80 -3.43 1.75 -9.09
CA ARG A 80 -3.16 0.77 -10.16
C ARG A 80 -2.17 1.32 -11.18
N ASN A 81 -1.23 0.47 -11.61
CA ASN A 81 -0.32 0.72 -12.73
C ASN A 81 0.57 1.97 -12.54
N TYR A 82 0.93 2.31 -11.30
CA TYR A 82 1.93 3.35 -10.99
C TYR A 82 3.33 2.75 -10.88
N ASN A 83 4.38 3.59 -10.90
CA ASN A 83 5.73 3.14 -10.54
C ASN A 83 5.99 3.38 -9.05
N VAL A 84 5.73 2.37 -8.22
CA VAL A 84 5.94 2.42 -6.78
C VAL A 84 6.97 1.37 -6.42
N PHE A 85 8.26 1.68 -6.58
CA PHE A 85 9.33 0.74 -6.25
C PHE A 85 9.31 0.35 -4.76
N LYS A 86 9.13 1.33 -3.88
CA LYS A 86 9.13 1.17 -2.43
C LYS A 86 8.05 2.02 -1.80
N ILE A 87 7.30 1.43 -0.88
CA ILE A 87 6.31 2.16 -0.07
C ILE A 87 7.03 2.86 1.08
N MET A 88 6.87 4.18 1.19
CA MET A 88 7.48 4.99 2.25
C MET A 88 6.42 5.57 3.17
N TYR A 89 6.84 5.93 4.39
CA TYR A 89 5.97 6.56 5.39
C TYR A 89 5.29 7.83 4.85
N GLU A 90 6.02 8.63 4.08
CA GLU A 90 5.54 9.88 3.48
C GLU A 90 4.38 9.67 2.50
N ASP A 91 4.28 8.49 1.87
CA ASP A 91 3.29 8.23 0.82
C ASP A 91 1.86 8.21 1.37
N PHE A 92 1.70 7.84 2.65
CA PHE A 92 0.40 7.74 3.34
C PHE A 92 0.33 8.61 4.59
N LYS A 93 1.22 9.60 4.72
CA LYS A 93 1.27 10.48 5.87
C LYS A 93 -0.07 11.22 6.05
N GLY A 94 -0.67 11.07 7.23
CA GLY A 94 -1.94 11.69 7.59
C GLY A 94 -3.19 10.95 7.12
N ALA A 95 -3.05 9.80 6.43
CA ALA A 95 -4.16 8.91 6.09
C ALA A 95 -4.59 8.05 7.30
N ASP A 96 -4.75 8.67 8.47
CA ASP A 96 -4.97 7.98 9.76
C ASP A 96 -6.34 7.28 9.84
N LEU A 97 -7.24 7.60 8.91
CA LEU A 97 -8.56 6.97 8.77
C LEU A 97 -8.60 5.78 7.81
N LEU A 98 -7.48 5.47 7.15
CA LEU A 98 -7.42 4.43 6.13
C LEU A 98 -7.69 3.05 6.73
N GLN A 99 -8.64 2.34 6.13
CA GLN A 99 -9.06 0.99 6.51
C GLN A 99 -8.68 -0.05 5.46
N GLU A 100 -8.64 0.34 4.19
CA GLU A 100 -8.27 -0.53 3.08
C GLU A 100 -7.29 0.16 2.13
N LEU A 101 -6.14 -0.49 1.90
CA LEU A 101 -5.11 -0.03 0.97
C LEU A 101 -4.90 -1.09 -0.12
N ASN A 102 -5.16 -0.71 -1.36
CA ASN A 102 -4.90 -1.56 -2.53
C ASN A 102 -3.83 -0.89 -3.40
N ILE A 103 -2.68 -1.54 -3.59
CA ILE A 103 -1.62 -1.10 -4.49
C ILE A 103 -1.36 -2.27 -5.43
N ILE A 104 -1.95 -2.22 -6.61
CA ILE A 104 -2.05 -3.38 -7.51
C ILE A 104 -1.26 -3.10 -8.77
N ASN A 105 -0.36 -4.01 -9.14
CA ASN A 105 0.46 -3.88 -10.34
C ASN A 105 1.23 -2.55 -10.39
N CYS A 106 1.85 -2.17 -9.28
CA CYS A 106 2.64 -0.95 -9.18
C CYS A 106 4.15 -1.20 -9.10
N GLY A 107 4.60 -2.45 -9.20
CA GLY A 107 6.02 -2.81 -9.18
C GLY A 107 6.68 -2.68 -7.80
N VAL A 108 5.90 -2.72 -6.72
CA VAL A 108 6.40 -2.68 -5.33
C VAL A 108 7.34 -3.86 -5.10
N GLN A 109 8.56 -3.56 -4.67
CA GLN A 109 9.55 -4.57 -4.28
C GLN A 109 9.70 -4.64 -2.76
N GLU A 110 9.50 -3.52 -2.07
CA GLU A 110 9.75 -3.40 -0.64
C GLU A 110 8.70 -2.49 0.02
N ILE A 111 8.34 -2.81 1.26
CA ILE A 111 7.72 -1.86 2.18
C ILE A 111 8.87 -1.27 3.01
N GLY A 112 8.96 0.06 3.10
CA GLY A 112 9.95 0.69 3.96
C GLY A 112 9.68 0.36 5.42
N ASP A 113 10.75 0.30 6.22
CA ASP A 113 10.67 0.00 7.65
C ASP A 113 9.62 0.90 8.30
N TRP A 114 8.61 0.25 8.90
CA TRP A 114 7.52 0.92 9.59
C TRP A 114 6.72 1.89 8.71
N ALA A 115 6.81 1.84 7.38
CA ALA A 115 6.14 2.81 6.49
C ALA A 115 4.63 2.90 6.73
N LEU A 116 4.01 1.80 7.18
CA LEU A 116 2.58 1.72 7.43
C LEU A 116 2.18 1.91 8.90
N TYR A 117 3.13 2.09 9.84
CA TYR A 117 2.89 1.95 11.28
C TYR A 117 1.81 2.89 11.87
N ARG A 118 1.60 4.06 11.25
CA ARG A 118 0.58 5.04 11.68
C ARG A 118 -0.81 4.75 11.15
N LEU A 119 -0.96 3.84 10.18
CA LEU A 119 -2.24 3.43 9.63
C LEU A 119 -2.95 2.49 10.60
N THR A 120 -3.19 2.97 11.82
CA THR A 120 -3.69 2.19 12.95
C THR A 120 -5.09 1.64 12.72
N LYS A 121 -5.86 2.19 11.77
CA LYS A 121 -7.18 1.68 11.37
C LYS A 121 -7.15 0.71 10.20
N LEU A 122 -5.97 0.45 9.63
CA LEU A 122 -5.84 -0.40 8.45
C LEU A 122 -6.21 -1.84 8.79
N GLN A 123 -7.17 -2.37 8.05
CA GLN A 123 -7.69 -3.73 8.22
C GLN A 123 -7.34 -4.63 7.04
N LYS A 124 -7.19 -4.05 5.85
CA LYS A 124 -6.94 -4.80 4.63
C LYS A 124 -5.83 -4.14 3.84
N ILE A 125 -4.86 -4.96 3.41
CA ILE A 125 -3.84 -4.54 2.48
C ILE A 125 -3.74 -5.53 1.33
N ASN A 126 -3.76 -4.98 0.12
CA ASN A 126 -3.66 -5.75 -1.11
C ASN A 126 -2.49 -5.24 -1.94
N LEU A 127 -1.45 -6.06 -2.02
CA LEU A 127 -0.23 -5.85 -2.80
C LEU A 127 -0.13 -6.89 -3.93
N HIS A 128 -1.28 -7.33 -4.46
CA HIS A 128 -1.35 -8.25 -5.58
C HIS A 128 -0.64 -7.74 -6.83
N MET A 129 -0.01 -8.67 -7.58
CA MET A 129 0.68 -8.37 -8.83
C MET A 129 1.82 -7.35 -8.69
N ASN A 130 2.53 -7.34 -7.57
CA ASN A 130 3.74 -6.54 -7.44
C ASN A 130 5.00 -7.41 -7.67
N ARG A 131 6.15 -6.98 -7.16
CA ARG A 131 7.46 -7.61 -7.38
C ARG A 131 8.19 -7.84 -6.06
N MET A 132 7.44 -8.04 -4.98
CA MET A 132 8.04 -8.34 -3.67
C MET A 132 8.74 -9.69 -3.72
N THR A 133 9.89 -9.80 -3.05
CA THR A 133 10.72 -11.01 -3.06
C THR A 133 10.92 -11.62 -1.66
N GLU A 134 10.73 -10.81 -0.62
CA GLU A 134 10.88 -11.18 0.78
C GLU A 134 9.80 -10.51 1.62
N ILE A 135 9.41 -11.16 2.73
CA ILE A 135 8.63 -10.54 3.80
C ILE A 135 9.43 -10.58 5.09
N THR A 136 9.54 -9.42 5.73
CA THR A 136 10.27 -9.19 6.98
C THR A 136 9.34 -8.81 8.12
N LYS A 137 9.87 -8.76 9.36
CA LYS A 137 9.13 -8.31 10.54
C LYS A 137 8.71 -6.83 10.49
N ASP A 138 9.39 -6.03 9.68
CA ASP A 138 9.23 -4.58 9.65
C ASP A 138 8.13 -4.14 8.66
N ASP A 139 7.79 -4.99 7.67
CA ASP A 139 6.78 -4.74 6.63
C ASP A 139 5.37 -4.49 7.22
N PHE A 140 5.01 -5.26 8.26
CA PHE A 140 3.70 -5.18 8.93
C PHE A 140 3.83 -4.91 10.44
N TYR A 141 4.91 -4.25 10.84
CA TYR A 141 5.19 -3.96 12.24
C TYR A 141 4.06 -3.16 12.91
N HIS A 142 3.63 -3.62 14.09
CA HIS A 142 2.52 -3.04 14.87
C HIS A 142 1.19 -2.83 14.12
N MET A 143 0.97 -3.55 13.01
CA MET A 143 -0.31 -3.52 12.28
C MET A 143 -1.37 -4.42 12.95
N ILE A 144 -1.71 -4.11 14.20
CA ILE A 144 -2.54 -4.96 15.06
C ILE A 144 -3.97 -5.15 14.53
N ASN A 145 -4.48 -4.22 13.72
CA ASN A 145 -5.83 -4.25 13.18
C ASN A 145 -5.93 -4.91 11.79
N LEU A 146 -4.80 -5.33 11.19
CA LEU A 146 -4.84 -6.06 9.93
C LEU A 146 -5.55 -7.39 10.11
N VAL A 147 -6.50 -7.64 9.21
CA VAL A 147 -7.34 -8.82 9.12
C VAL A 147 -7.05 -9.60 7.84
N ASP A 148 -6.75 -8.90 6.74
CA ASP A 148 -6.52 -9.49 5.43
C ASP A 148 -5.26 -8.91 4.78
N ILE A 149 -4.34 -9.79 4.39
CA ILE A 149 -3.15 -9.46 3.60
C ILE A 149 -3.21 -10.28 2.31
N ASN A 150 -3.24 -9.58 1.18
CA ASN A 150 -3.11 -10.21 -0.13
C ASN A 150 -1.76 -9.84 -0.77
N LEU A 151 -0.90 -10.85 -0.93
CA LEU A 151 0.42 -10.80 -1.53
C LEU A 151 0.53 -11.72 -2.75
N SER A 152 -0.60 -12.19 -3.28
CA SER A 152 -0.61 -13.10 -4.42
C SER A 152 0.02 -12.51 -5.68
N ASN A 153 0.58 -13.36 -6.53
CA ASN A 153 1.26 -13.00 -7.77
C ASN A 153 2.38 -11.99 -7.55
N ASN A 154 3.28 -12.28 -6.61
CA ASN A 154 4.56 -11.59 -6.46
C ASN A 154 5.68 -12.59 -6.80
N SER A 155 6.92 -12.32 -6.39
CA SER A 155 8.07 -13.23 -6.53
C SER A 155 8.66 -13.59 -5.16
N ILE A 156 7.79 -13.71 -4.15
CA ILE A 156 8.20 -13.91 -2.77
C ILE A 156 8.78 -15.32 -2.64
N SER A 157 10.05 -15.39 -2.28
CA SER A 157 10.75 -16.66 -2.06
C SER A 157 11.08 -16.91 -0.60
N THR A 158 11.16 -15.83 0.20
CA THR A 158 11.57 -15.87 1.60
C THR A 158 10.55 -15.16 2.48
N ILE A 159 10.15 -15.82 3.57
CA ILE A 159 9.34 -15.22 4.65
C ILE A 159 10.11 -15.42 5.94
N ARG A 160 10.48 -14.33 6.60
CA ARG A 160 11.18 -14.40 7.90
C ARG A 160 10.25 -14.99 8.96
N GLY A 161 10.80 -15.79 9.86
CA GLY A 161 10.01 -16.48 10.89
C GLY A 161 9.21 -15.57 11.83
N ASP A 162 9.58 -14.29 11.94
CA ASP A 162 8.92 -13.26 12.74
C ASP A 162 8.12 -12.23 11.91
N ALA A 163 8.01 -12.41 10.59
CA ALA A 163 7.36 -11.48 9.65
C ALA A 163 5.95 -11.04 10.08
N PHE A 164 5.20 -11.93 10.71
CA PHE A 164 3.80 -11.71 11.09
C PHE A 164 3.57 -11.73 12.61
N TYR A 165 4.61 -11.46 13.39
CA TYR A 165 4.53 -11.45 14.85
C TYR A 165 3.48 -10.44 15.36
N SER A 166 3.49 -9.21 14.84
CA SER A 166 2.66 -8.09 15.32
C SER A 166 1.23 -8.02 14.76
N VAL A 167 0.86 -8.82 13.75
CA VAL A 167 -0.48 -8.79 13.13
C VAL A 167 -1.46 -9.69 13.88
N HIS A 168 -1.84 -9.28 15.09
CA HIS A 168 -2.62 -10.10 16.03
C HIS A 168 -4.00 -10.53 15.55
N ASN A 169 -4.65 -9.74 14.71
CA ASN A 169 -6.00 -9.98 14.23
C ASN A 169 -6.06 -10.57 12.81
N LEU A 170 -4.92 -10.99 12.25
CA LEU A 170 -4.88 -11.52 10.89
C LEU A 170 -5.73 -12.79 10.78
N LYS A 171 -6.57 -12.84 9.76
CA LYS A 171 -7.43 -14.00 9.45
C LYS A 171 -7.07 -14.62 8.12
N THR A 172 -6.65 -13.82 7.15
CA THR A 172 -6.32 -14.29 5.81
C THR A 172 -4.97 -13.76 5.38
N LEU A 173 -4.12 -14.68 4.91
CA LEU A 173 -2.87 -14.37 4.23
C LEU A 173 -2.89 -15.08 2.88
N ASN A 174 -2.92 -14.33 1.79
CA ASN A 174 -2.90 -14.89 0.45
C ASN A 174 -1.50 -14.74 -0.17
N LEU A 175 -0.84 -15.87 -0.43
CA LEU A 175 0.48 -15.98 -1.03
C LEU A 175 0.45 -16.73 -2.37
N LEU A 176 -0.74 -17.00 -2.94
CA LEU A 176 -0.88 -17.73 -4.20
C LEU A 176 -0.04 -17.12 -5.31
N GLY A 177 0.68 -17.97 -6.07
CA GLY A 177 1.46 -17.52 -7.22
C GLY A 177 2.74 -16.79 -6.82
N ASN A 178 3.40 -17.25 -5.75
CA ASN A 178 4.75 -16.84 -5.36
C ASN A 178 5.73 -18.01 -5.48
N ASP A 179 7.03 -17.70 -5.43
CA ASP A 179 8.13 -18.68 -5.59
C ASP A 179 8.65 -19.18 -4.23
N LEU A 180 7.74 -19.52 -3.30
CA LEU A 180 8.07 -19.82 -1.92
C LEU A 180 9.04 -21.01 -1.81
N ASN A 181 10.17 -20.78 -1.14
CA ASN A 181 11.11 -21.85 -0.84
C ASN A 181 10.61 -22.68 0.35
N CYS A 182 10.24 -23.94 0.11
CA CYS A 182 9.70 -24.87 1.11
C CYS A 182 10.77 -25.43 2.05
N ASN A 183 11.38 -24.53 2.82
CA ASN A 183 12.39 -24.82 3.82
C ASN A 183 11.80 -24.75 5.25
N CYS A 184 12.67 -24.76 6.27
CA CYS A 184 12.25 -24.73 7.67
C CYS A 184 11.51 -23.44 8.06
N GLU A 185 11.79 -22.30 7.42
CA GLU A 185 11.09 -21.04 7.71
C GLU A 185 9.65 -21.07 7.18
N ALA A 186 9.42 -21.62 5.99
CA ALA A 186 8.07 -21.79 5.46
C ALA A 186 7.20 -22.72 6.33
N LYS A 187 7.80 -23.75 6.95
CA LYS A 187 7.10 -24.60 7.92
C LYS A 187 6.68 -23.83 9.18
N ARG A 188 7.54 -22.96 9.69
CA ARG A 188 7.21 -22.09 10.84
C ARG A 188 6.03 -21.19 10.55
N LEU A 189 5.88 -20.71 9.31
CA LEU A 189 4.71 -19.93 8.91
C LEU A 189 3.42 -20.75 9.07
N LYS A 190 3.40 -22.00 8.62
CA LYS A 190 2.23 -22.88 8.81
C LYS A 190 1.93 -23.15 10.28
N GLU A 191 2.96 -23.42 11.08
CA GLU A 191 2.80 -23.63 12.52
C GLU A 191 2.25 -22.38 13.21
N TRP A 192 2.83 -21.21 12.92
CA TRP A 192 2.35 -19.92 13.39
C TRP A 192 0.87 -19.70 13.03
N ALA A 193 0.48 -19.99 11.78
CA ALA A 193 -0.90 -19.80 11.31
C ALA A 193 -1.89 -20.72 12.04
N TYR A 194 -1.49 -21.97 12.28
CA TYR A 194 -2.30 -22.98 12.95
C TYR A 194 -2.47 -22.71 14.45
N LEU A 195 -1.40 -22.27 15.12
CA LEU A 195 -1.38 -22.04 16.57
C LEU A 195 -2.09 -20.75 16.98
N ARG A 196 -2.39 -19.85 16.04
CA ARG A 196 -3.03 -18.57 16.34
C ARG A 196 -4.51 -18.76 16.68
N THR A 197 -4.97 -18.06 17.72
CA THR A 197 -6.38 -17.99 18.10
C THR A 197 -7.21 -17.49 16.91
N GLY A 198 -8.20 -18.27 16.48
CA GLY A 198 -9.02 -17.96 15.30
C GLY A 198 -8.52 -18.55 13.98
N LYS A 199 -7.37 -19.23 13.96
CA LYS A 199 -6.69 -19.88 12.81
C LYS A 199 -6.54 -18.96 11.61
N VAL A 200 -5.30 -18.63 11.25
CA VAL A 200 -5.03 -17.85 10.03
C VAL A 200 -5.17 -18.78 8.82
N THR A 201 -6.01 -18.40 7.86
CA THR A 201 -6.09 -19.06 6.56
C THR A 201 -4.95 -18.57 5.69
N VAL A 202 -3.98 -19.44 5.41
CA VAL A 202 -2.89 -19.16 4.48
C VAL A 202 -3.21 -19.83 3.15
N LEU A 203 -3.49 -19.01 2.13
CA LEU A 203 -3.71 -19.47 0.77
C LEU A 203 -2.36 -19.55 0.07
N ASP A 204 -1.95 -20.77 -0.26
CA ASP A 204 -0.59 -21.11 -0.66
C ASP A 204 0.42 -21.01 0.47
N ALA A 205 0.91 -22.16 0.88
CA ALA A 205 2.07 -22.30 1.73
C ALA A 205 2.55 -23.73 1.54
N CYS A 206 3.85 -23.87 1.28
CA CYS A 206 4.64 -25.06 1.57
C CYS A 206 4.13 -25.77 2.82
#